data_AF-A0A353B2H3-F1
#
_entry.id   AF-A0A353B2H3-F1
#
_cell.length_a   1.000
_cell.length_b   1.000
_cell.length_c   1.000
_cell.angle_alpha   90.00
_cell.angle_beta   90.00
_cell.angle_gamma   90.00
#
_symmetry.space_group_name_H-M   'P 1'
#
loop_
_entity.id
_entity.type
_entity.pdbx_description
1 polymer ?
#
loop_
_entity_poly.entity_id
_entity_poly.type
_entity_poly.pdbx_seq_one_letter_code
_entity_poly.pdbx_strand_id
1 'polypeptide(L)'
;MKKNFSRAGFTLVELLVVIAIIGILVGLLLPAVQAAREAARRMSCSNNLKQIALASHNFESAYKRFPPGFIGGTANEIANGRHWNSTRNSYVGHLVYLMPFMEATALYQPFSQKRNLSPDGNIDRVDTSMRWQYAGWWRGEYQTEDLWDESQFRLSMFLCPSDEAEAGLDTFWALTPSRTGISAWSFVGDWDIFGKTNYLGCAGQLGQGVASRLPRIGIYHSRSKSTFGTISDGSSNVIAFGEVTGNFDDNVRASGRLHSFAWMTGPQVTEWHRDVYGNANKTDWYLFTSRHAGGLTQFAMGDGSVHALSRTIDAELFINLSAMRDGAVAQLPN
;
A
#
# COMPACT_ATOMS: atom_id res chain seq x y z
N MET A 1 -57.65 -46.19 10.66
CA MET A 1 -56.73 -47.04 9.88
C MET A 1 -55.33 -46.45 9.97
N LYS A 2 -54.39 -47.10 10.67
CA LYS A 2 -52.97 -46.72 10.68
C LYS A 2 -52.28 -47.44 9.51
N LYS A 3 -51.84 -46.70 8.49
CA LYS A 3 -50.99 -47.26 7.41
C LYS A 3 -49.61 -47.55 8.00
N ASN A 4 -49.28 -48.83 8.19
CA ASN A 4 -47.92 -49.25 8.51
C ASN A 4 -47.06 -49.08 7.25
N PHE A 5 -46.23 -48.04 7.21
CA PHE A 5 -45.18 -47.94 6.21
C PHE A 5 -44.10 -48.97 6.54
N SER A 6 -43.97 -50.00 5.70
CA SER A 6 -42.84 -50.92 5.71
C SER A 6 -41.54 -50.11 5.59
N ARG A 7 -40.66 -50.20 6.58
CA ARG A 7 -39.33 -49.60 6.50
C ARG A 7 -38.54 -50.35 5.43
N ALA A 8 -38.28 -49.70 4.29
CA ALA A 8 -37.35 -50.21 3.30
C ALA A 8 -35.95 -50.25 3.92
N GLY A 9 -35.32 -51.43 3.97
CA GLY A 9 -33.96 -51.59 4.44
C GLY A 9 -32.99 -50.98 3.43
N PHE A 10 -32.11 -50.11 3.88
CA PHE A 10 -31.08 -49.48 3.05
C PHE A 10 -29.90 -50.44 2.89
N THR A 11 -29.48 -50.71 1.65
CA THR A 11 -28.35 -51.62 1.40
C THR A 11 -27.02 -50.89 1.51
N LEU A 12 -25.98 -51.60 1.95
CA LEU A 12 -24.62 -51.05 2.06
C LEU A 12 -24.10 -50.52 0.71
N VAL A 13 -24.52 -51.16 -0.39
CA VAL A 13 -24.16 -50.76 -1.76
C VAL A 13 -24.78 -49.41 -2.13
N GLU A 14 -26.05 -49.18 -1.81
CA GLU A 14 -26.72 -47.89 -2.05
C GLU A 14 -26.04 -46.75 -1.30
N LEU A 15 -25.62 -46.99 -0.04
CA LEU A 15 -24.85 -46.00 0.73
C LEU A 15 -23.52 -45.66 0.05
N LEU A 16 -22.81 -46.70 -0.38
CA LEU A 16 -21.47 -46.56 -0.94
C LEU A 16 -21.49 -45.81 -2.27
N VAL A 17 -22.49 -46.05 -3.12
CA VAL A 17 -22.66 -45.32 -4.38
C VAL A 17 -22.94 -43.84 -4.13
N VAL A 18 -23.80 -43.52 -3.17
CA VAL A 18 -24.12 -42.11 -2.84
C VAL A 18 -22.88 -41.38 -2.33
N ILE A 19 -22.11 -42.00 -1.43
CA ILE A 19 -20.86 -41.41 -0.94
C ILE A 19 -19.85 -41.24 -2.08
N ALA A 20 -19.74 -42.20 -2.99
CA ALA A 20 -18.85 -42.09 -4.15
C ALA A 20 -19.23 -40.92 -5.06
N ILE A 21 -20.52 -40.74 -5.35
CA ILE A 21 -21.02 -39.61 -6.17
C ILE A 21 -20.75 -38.27 -5.47
N ILE A 22 -21.07 -38.15 -4.17
CA ILE A 22 -20.78 -36.93 -3.40
C ILE A 22 -19.28 -36.64 -3.38
N GLY A 23 -18.44 -37.67 -3.19
CA GLY A 23 -16.99 -37.54 -3.20
C GLY A 23 -16.45 -37.00 -4.54
N ILE A 24 -16.97 -37.51 -5.67
CA ILE A 24 -16.60 -37.02 -7.01
C ILE A 24 -17.07 -35.58 -7.20
N LEU A 25 -18.31 -35.26 -6.84
CA LEU A 25 -18.85 -33.90 -6.98
C LEU A 25 -18.06 -32.89 -6.14
N VAL A 26 -17.79 -33.19 -4.87
CA VAL A 26 -17.00 -32.32 -3.99
C VAL A 26 -15.55 -32.21 -4.49
N GLY A 27 -14.96 -33.31 -4.95
CA GLY A 27 -13.60 -33.33 -5.50
C GLY A 27 -13.43 -32.41 -6.72
N LEU A 28 -14.44 -32.32 -7.58
CA LEU A 28 -14.43 -31.42 -8.74
C LEU A 28 -14.76 -29.96 -8.36
N LEU A 29 -15.61 -29.75 -7.35
CA LEU A 29 -16.06 -28.40 -6.95
C LEU A 29 -15.04 -27.66 -6.09
N LEU A 30 -14.24 -28.34 -5.25
CA LEU A 30 -13.33 -27.67 -4.31
C LEU A 30 -12.27 -26.80 -5.00
N PRO A 31 -11.55 -27.26 -6.04
CA PRO A 31 -10.57 -26.43 -6.74
C PRO A 31 -11.23 -25.23 -7.44
N ALA A 32 -12.42 -25.45 -8.02
CA ALA A 32 -13.17 -24.40 -8.72
C ALA A 32 -13.64 -23.29 -7.76
N VAL A 33 -14.17 -23.67 -6.59
CA VAL A 33 -14.59 -22.71 -5.56
C VAL A 33 -13.42 -21.90 -5.03
N GLN A 34 -12.24 -22.52 -4.86
CA GLN A 34 -11.03 -21.80 -4.42
C GLN A 34 -10.55 -20.79 -5.46
N ALA A 35 -10.50 -21.18 -6.73
CA ALA A 35 -10.13 -20.29 -7.83
C ALA A 35 -11.10 -19.10 -7.96
N ALA A 36 -12.41 -19.37 -7.84
CA ALA A 36 -13.44 -18.33 -7.87
C ALA A 36 -13.31 -17.35 -6.68
N ARG A 37 -13.04 -17.87 -5.47
CA ARG A 37 -12.81 -17.02 -4.29
C ARG A 37 -11.59 -16.12 -4.45
N GLU A 38 -10.50 -16.64 -5.00
CA GLU A 38 -9.30 -15.84 -5.23
C GLU A 38 -9.51 -14.78 -6.32
N ALA A 39 -10.24 -15.11 -7.39
CA ALA A 39 -10.62 -14.14 -8.41
C ALA A 39 -11.47 -13.00 -7.81
N ALA A 40 -12.41 -13.32 -6.93
CA ALA A 40 -13.22 -12.33 -6.23
C ALA A 40 -12.36 -11.42 -5.33
N ARG A 41 -11.42 -11.99 -4.56
CA ARG A 41 -10.50 -11.19 -3.73
C ARG A 41 -9.62 -10.26 -4.55
N ARG A 42 -9.08 -10.73 -5.69
CA ARG A 42 -8.34 -9.87 -6.63
C ARG A 42 -9.19 -8.73 -7.15
N MET A 43 -10.44 -9.01 -7.54
CA MET A 43 -11.36 -7.98 -8.00
C MET A 43 -11.64 -6.93 -6.91
N SER A 44 -11.76 -7.35 -5.64
CA SER A 44 -11.88 -6.41 -4.51
C SER A 44 -10.64 -5.52 -4.36
N CYS A 45 -9.42 -6.07 -4.40
CA CYS A 45 -8.21 -5.25 -4.27
C CYS A 45 -8.02 -4.33 -5.50
N SER A 46 -8.43 -4.77 -6.70
CA SER A 46 -8.49 -3.93 -7.91
C SER A 46 -9.44 -2.74 -7.73
N ASN A 47 -10.63 -2.99 -7.19
CA ASN A 47 -11.61 -1.94 -6.92
C ASN A 47 -11.12 -0.94 -5.85
N ASN A 48 -10.43 -1.42 -4.81
CA ASN A 48 -9.83 -0.54 -3.80
C ASN A 48 -8.78 0.39 -4.42
N LEU A 49 -7.87 -0.16 -5.23
CA LEU A 49 -6.90 0.64 -5.99
C LEU A 49 -7.58 1.65 -6.92
N LYS A 50 -8.66 1.26 -7.60
CA LYS A 50 -9.46 2.15 -8.45
C LYS A 50 -10.07 3.30 -7.67
N GLN A 51 -10.60 3.03 -6.47
CA GLN A 51 -11.14 4.07 -5.58
C GLN A 51 -10.06 5.03 -5.08
N ILE A 52 -8.89 4.52 -4.70
CA ILE A 52 -7.73 5.35 -4.30
C ILE A 52 -7.29 6.25 -5.47
N ALA A 53 -7.16 5.69 -6.67
CA ALA A 53 -6.77 6.44 -7.86
C ALA A 53 -7.80 7.53 -8.21
N LEU A 54 -9.09 7.20 -8.14
CA LEU A 54 -10.18 8.16 -8.38
C LEU A 54 -10.17 9.30 -7.34
N ALA A 55 -9.95 8.98 -6.06
CA ALA A 55 -9.79 9.99 -5.02
C ALA A 55 -8.60 10.91 -5.30
N SER A 56 -7.51 10.37 -5.84
CA SER A 56 -6.35 11.15 -6.26
C SER A 56 -6.65 12.07 -7.45
N HIS A 57 -7.47 11.64 -8.40
CA HIS A 57 -7.94 12.50 -9.50
C HIS A 57 -8.86 13.61 -9.01
N ASN A 58 -9.72 13.32 -8.02
CA ASN A 58 -10.57 14.33 -7.41
C ASN A 58 -9.73 15.36 -6.63
N PHE A 59 -8.70 14.91 -5.93
CA PHE A 59 -7.71 15.79 -5.31
C PHE A 59 -7.02 16.65 -6.37
N GLU A 60 -6.56 16.08 -7.48
CA GLU A 60 -5.93 16.81 -8.58
C GLU A 60 -6.86 17.85 -9.17
N SER A 61 -8.14 17.51 -9.36
CA SER A 61 -9.16 18.42 -9.88
C SER A 61 -9.36 19.63 -8.96
N ALA A 62 -9.34 19.41 -7.64
CA ALA A 62 -9.54 20.44 -6.63
C ALA A 62 -8.29 21.31 -6.39
N TYR A 63 -7.10 20.71 -6.33
CA TYR A 63 -5.85 21.37 -5.95
C TYR A 63 -4.90 21.65 -7.12
N LYS A 64 -5.27 21.26 -8.35
CA LYS A 64 -4.48 21.37 -9.60
C LYS A 64 -3.14 20.64 -9.56
N ARG A 65 -3.07 19.59 -8.76
CA ARG A 65 -1.91 18.70 -8.60
C ARG A 65 -2.31 17.46 -7.81
N PHE A 66 -1.61 16.36 -8.03
CA PHE A 66 -1.69 15.16 -7.20
C PHE A 66 -1.28 15.46 -5.75
N PRO A 67 -1.77 14.68 -4.76
CA PRO A 67 -1.34 14.87 -3.38
C PRO A 67 0.17 14.63 -3.26
N PRO A 68 0.82 15.33 -2.31
CA PRO A 68 2.23 15.07 -2.03
C PRO A 68 2.39 13.63 -1.54
N GLY A 69 3.43 12.93 -2.01
CA GLY A 69 3.70 11.56 -1.57
C GLY A 69 3.86 11.45 -0.06
N PHE A 70 4.58 12.41 0.50
CA PHE A 70 4.84 12.63 1.92
C PHE A 70 5.33 14.07 2.10
N ILE A 71 4.95 14.74 3.18
CA ILE A 71 5.52 16.07 3.49
C ILE A 71 6.65 15.87 4.50
N GLY A 72 7.86 15.64 3.99
CA GLY A 72 9.08 15.41 4.76
C GLY A 72 10.15 16.48 4.52
N GLY A 73 11.44 16.12 4.67
CA GLY A 73 12.53 16.99 4.22
C GLY A 73 12.41 17.35 2.73
N THR A 74 12.83 18.57 2.39
CA THR A 74 13.02 19.03 1.01
C THR A 74 14.05 18.20 0.27
N ALA A 75 14.09 18.30 -1.07
CA ALA A 75 15.09 17.62 -1.90
C ALA A 75 16.53 17.81 -1.39
N ASN A 76 16.88 19.06 -1.01
CA ASN A 76 18.19 19.40 -0.49
C ASN A 76 18.44 18.75 0.88
N GLU A 77 17.45 18.70 1.76
CA GLU A 77 17.57 18.02 3.05
C GLU A 77 17.73 16.51 2.88
N ILE A 78 16.99 15.89 1.95
CA ILE A 78 17.13 14.46 1.64
C ILE A 78 18.53 14.17 1.09
N ALA A 79 19.00 14.95 0.11
CA ALA A 79 20.32 14.80 -0.50
C ALA A 79 21.49 14.94 0.49
N ASN A 80 21.29 15.73 1.56
CA ASN A 80 22.29 15.94 2.61
C ASN A 80 22.10 15.02 3.84
N GLY A 81 21.18 14.05 3.79
CA GLY A 81 20.91 13.14 4.91
C GLY A 81 20.20 13.81 6.11
N ARG A 82 19.60 14.99 5.91
CA ARG A 82 18.93 15.80 6.95
C ARG A 82 17.39 15.71 6.91
N HIS A 83 16.84 14.75 6.18
CA HIS A 83 15.40 14.63 5.94
C HIS A 83 14.57 14.35 7.20
N TRP A 84 15.19 13.81 8.26
CA TRP A 84 14.53 13.50 9.52
C TRP A 84 14.56 14.60 10.57
N ASN A 85 15.58 15.47 10.54
CA ASN A 85 15.69 16.66 11.41
C ASN A 85 15.21 17.92 10.68
N SER A 86 14.37 17.73 9.66
CA SER A 86 13.77 18.85 8.94
C SER A 86 12.70 19.48 9.81
N THR A 87 12.78 20.80 9.95
CA THR A 87 11.78 21.65 10.60
C THR A 87 10.39 21.64 9.96
N ARG A 88 10.15 20.71 9.03
CA ARG A 88 9.03 20.74 8.09
C ARG A 88 8.35 19.37 7.92
N ASN A 89 8.64 18.38 8.75
CA ASN A 89 8.18 17.00 8.57
C ASN A 89 6.79 16.76 9.19
N SER A 90 5.88 16.16 8.41
CA SER A 90 4.49 15.88 8.77
C SER A 90 4.22 14.44 9.18
N TYR A 91 5.17 13.52 9.00
CA TYR A 91 5.00 12.08 9.25
C TYR A 91 3.77 11.43 8.59
N VAL A 92 3.07 12.13 7.68
CA VAL A 92 1.90 11.63 6.95
C VAL A 92 2.12 11.63 5.45
N GLY A 93 1.68 10.55 4.82
CA GLY A 93 1.75 10.32 3.40
C GLY A 93 0.47 10.70 2.65
N HIS A 94 0.52 10.42 1.35
CA HIS A 94 -0.49 10.75 0.35
C HIS A 94 -1.91 10.24 0.70
N LEU A 95 -2.08 9.05 1.28
CA LEU A 95 -3.43 8.50 1.56
C LEU A 95 -4.24 9.36 2.54
N VAL A 96 -3.58 10.02 3.50
CA VAL A 96 -4.25 10.92 4.46
C VAL A 96 -4.92 12.08 3.71
N TYR A 97 -4.23 12.66 2.73
CA TYR A 97 -4.77 13.75 1.90
C TYR A 97 -5.92 13.32 0.99
N LEU A 98 -6.05 12.00 0.72
CA LEU A 98 -7.12 11.45 -0.11
C LEU A 98 -8.40 11.19 0.69
N MET A 99 -8.33 11.12 2.02
CA MET A 99 -9.48 10.80 2.88
C MET A 99 -10.74 11.64 2.62
N PRO A 100 -10.65 12.98 2.41
CA PRO A 100 -11.84 13.78 2.10
C PRO A 100 -12.53 13.39 0.78
N PHE A 101 -11.79 12.77 -0.14
CA PHE A 101 -12.28 12.31 -1.44
C PHE A 101 -12.67 10.82 -1.42
N MET A 102 -12.66 10.19 -0.24
CA MET A 102 -12.92 8.77 0.00
C MET A 102 -14.02 8.58 1.06
N GLU A 103 -14.90 9.57 1.24
CA GLU A 103 -15.94 9.58 2.29
C GLU A 103 -15.39 9.47 3.73
N ALA A 104 -14.08 9.71 3.93
CA ALA A 104 -13.39 9.66 5.21
C ALA A 104 -13.03 11.05 5.75
N THR A 105 -13.81 12.08 5.40
CA THR A 105 -13.57 13.48 5.81
C THR A 105 -13.47 13.64 7.33
N ALA A 106 -14.30 12.93 8.09
CA ALA A 106 -14.27 12.98 9.56
C ALA A 106 -12.93 12.53 10.15
N LEU A 107 -12.23 11.61 9.47
CA LEU A 107 -10.91 11.14 9.89
C LEU A 107 -9.80 12.12 9.50
N TYR A 108 -9.96 12.88 8.41
CA TYR A 108 -9.01 13.90 7.98
C TYR A 108 -9.03 15.16 8.87
N GLN A 109 -10.21 15.56 9.38
CA GLN A 109 -10.38 16.81 10.11
C GLN A 109 -9.41 16.97 11.29
N PRO A 110 -9.23 15.96 12.18
CA PRO A 110 -8.27 16.07 13.28
C PRO A 110 -6.83 16.24 12.81
N PHE A 111 -6.41 15.57 11.72
CA PHE A 111 -5.08 15.76 11.16
C PHE A 111 -4.89 17.20 10.65
N SER A 112 -5.89 17.74 9.95
CA SER A 112 -5.85 19.12 9.46
C SER A 112 -5.80 20.14 10.61
N GLN A 113 -6.60 19.93 11.66
CA GLN A 113 -6.76 20.89 12.76
C GLN A 113 -5.63 20.81 13.78
N LYS A 114 -5.28 19.60 14.25
CA LYS A 114 -4.31 19.36 15.32
C LYS A 114 -2.85 19.42 14.86
N ARG A 115 -2.59 19.31 13.54
CA ARG A 115 -1.23 19.33 12.97
C ARG A 115 -1.04 20.37 11.89
N ASN A 116 -2.03 21.25 11.68
CA ASN A 116 -2.03 22.23 10.59
C ASN A 116 -1.69 21.58 9.24
N LEU A 117 -2.26 20.39 9.00
CA LEU A 117 -1.90 19.60 7.82
C LEU A 117 -2.42 20.30 6.57
N SER A 118 -1.50 20.63 5.66
CA SER A 118 -1.84 21.18 4.36
C SER A 118 -0.90 20.63 3.28
N PRO A 119 -1.38 20.47 2.04
CA PRO A 119 -0.56 19.97 0.94
C PRO A 119 0.70 20.80 0.62
N ASP A 120 0.76 22.07 1.04
CA ASP A 120 1.94 22.95 0.93
C ASP A 120 2.57 23.29 2.29
N GLY A 121 2.08 22.68 3.37
CA GLY A 121 2.45 23.02 4.74
C GLY A 121 3.94 22.85 5.00
N ASN A 122 4.52 23.85 5.65
CA ASN A 122 5.73 23.67 6.44
C ASN A 122 5.25 23.43 7.86
N ILE A 123 5.28 22.17 8.31
CA ILE A 123 4.88 21.83 9.67
C ILE A 123 6.06 22.12 10.58
N ASP A 124 5.94 23.15 11.43
CA ASP A 124 7.02 23.61 12.32
C ASP A 124 7.55 22.47 13.20
N ARG A 125 8.84 22.55 13.57
CA ARG A 125 9.55 21.57 14.42
C ARG A 125 8.71 21.11 15.61
N VAL A 126 8.62 19.80 15.76
CA VAL A 126 8.62 19.18 17.09
C VAL A 126 10.05 19.30 17.63
N ASP A 127 10.26 19.72 18.89
CA ASP A 127 11.58 19.68 19.53
C ASP A 127 12.09 18.23 19.56
N THR A 128 13.27 17.98 18.96
CA THR A 128 13.83 16.64 18.72
C THR A 128 14.97 16.25 19.69
N SER A 129 15.00 16.80 20.91
CA SER A 129 16.05 16.55 21.93
C SER A 129 15.95 15.25 22.80
N MET A 130 15.04 14.32 22.56
CA MET A 130 14.76 13.13 23.40
C MET A 130 14.41 11.89 22.57
N ARG A 131 15.00 10.76 23.00
CA ARG A 131 14.94 9.43 22.37
C ARG A 131 13.53 8.78 22.32
N TRP A 132 12.50 9.47 22.80
CA TRP A 132 11.08 9.05 22.89
C TRP A 132 10.11 9.90 22.05
N GLN A 133 10.60 10.86 21.26
CA GLN A 133 9.84 11.98 20.68
C GLN A 133 9.01 11.73 19.41
N TYR A 134 9.20 10.63 18.70
CA TYR A 134 8.33 10.33 17.55
C TYR A 134 6.92 9.95 18.01
N ALA A 135 6.78 9.45 19.24
CA ALA A 135 5.49 9.33 19.89
C ALA A 135 4.84 10.71 20.09
N GLY A 136 5.60 11.78 20.34
CA GLY A 136 5.07 13.12 20.60
C GLY A 136 4.29 13.77 19.45
N TRP A 137 4.60 13.43 18.19
CA TRP A 137 3.79 13.87 17.04
C TRP A 137 2.42 13.18 17.03
N TRP A 138 2.33 11.96 17.56
CA TRP A 138 1.07 11.24 17.72
C TRP A 138 0.43 11.64 19.04
N ARG A 139 1.06 11.29 20.16
CA ARG A 139 0.70 11.54 21.56
C ARG A 139 1.10 12.91 22.07
N GLY A 140 0.17 13.86 22.03
CA GLY A 140 0.02 15.02 22.96
C GLY A 140 1.19 15.98 23.22
N GLU A 141 2.38 15.79 22.67
CA GLU A 141 3.59 16.59 22.97
C GLU A 141 3.85 17.66 21.89
N TYR A 142 3.13 17.61 20.78
CA TYR A 142 3.06 18.67 19.76
C TYR A 142 1.67 19.33 19.75
N GLN A 143 1.61 20.66 19.87
CA GLN A 143 0.38 21.48 19.85
C GLN A 143 -0.71 21.09 20.88
N THR A 144 -0.35 20.41 21.97
CA THR A 144 -1.21 20.04 23.13
C THR A 144 -2.35 19.04 22.85
N GLU A 145 -2.49 18.52 21.62
CA GLU A 145 -3.56 17.58 21.25
C GLU A 145 -3.04 16.28 20.62
N ASP A 146 -3.67 15.16 20.99
CA ASP A 146 -3.31 13.81 20.56
C ASP A 146 -4.01 13.42 19.23
N LEU A 147 -3.33 12.66 18.36
CA LEU A 147 -3.85 12.00 17.15
C LEU A 147 -3.91 10.47 17.28
N TRP A 148 -3.62 9.94 18.47
CA TRP A 148 -3.43 8.53 18.74
C TRP A 148 -4.68 7.72 18.42
N ASP A 149 -5.86 8.19 18.81
CA ASP A 149 -7.11 7.45 18.56
C ASP A 149 -7.48 7.48 17.08
N GLU A 150 -7.32 8.62 16.42
CA GLU A 150 -7.59 8.77 14.99
C GLU A 150 -6.65 7.90 14.14
N SER A 151 -5.38 7.83 14.52
CA SER A 151 -4.36 7.05 13.81
C SER A 151 -4.61 5.52 13.84
N GLN A 152 -5.47 5.04 14.75
CA GLN A 152 -5.84 3.62 14.90
C GLN A 152 -7.04 3.21 14.04
N PHE A 153 -7.70 4.15 13.37
CA PHE A 153 -8.93 3.84 12.64
C PHE A 153 -8.66 2.87 11.48
N ARG A 154 -9.47 1.81 11.39
CA ARG A 154 -9.35 0.76 10.38
C ARG A 154 -10.29 1.03 9.20
N LEU A 155 -9.69 1.29 8.04
CA LEU A 155 -10.43 1.51 6.79
C LEU A 155 -10.38 0.24 5.94
N SER A 156 -11.53 -0.41 5.76
CA SER A 156 -11.64 -1.63 4.96
C SER A 156 -11.18 -1.43 3.50
N MET A 157 -11.36 -0.22 2.95
CA MET A 157 -10.89 0.13 1.60
C MET A 157 -9.36 0.17 1.46
N PHE A 158 -8.63 0.29 2.57
CA PHE A 158 -7.16 0.21 2.57
C PHE A 158 -6.63 -1.19 2.80
N LEU A 159 -7.50 -2.18 3.05
CA LEU A 159 -7.10 -3.56 3.28
C LEU A 159 -7.39 -4.41 2.05
N CYS A 160 -6.48 -5.33 1.73
CA CYS A 160 -6.71 -6.32 0.69
C CYS A 160 -7.25 -7.61 1.33
N PRO A 161 -8.43 -8.13 0.96
CA PRO A 161 -8.98 -9.37 1.54
C PRO A 161 -8.14 -10.64 1.31
N SER A 162 -7.11 -10.59 0.46
CA SER A 162 -6.14 -11.69 0.32
C SER A 162 -4.99 -11.60 1.32
N ASP A 163 -4.90 -10.53 2.11
CA ASP A 163 -3.84 -10.31 3.07
C ASP A 163 -4.37 -9.98 4.47
N GLU A 164 -3.67 -10.47 5.49
CA GLU A 164 -3.97 -10.22 6.90
C GLU A 164 -3.01 -9.17 7.44
N ALA A 165 -3.14 -7.92 6.98
CA ALA A 165 -2.25 -6.84 7.39
C ALA A 165 -2.25 -6.62 8.92
N GLU A 166 -3.38 -6.86 9.59
CA GLU A 166 -3.53 -6.75 11.04
C GLU A 166 -2.71 -7.76 11.83
N ALA A 167 -2.28 -8.87 11.24
CA ALA A 167 -1.49 -9.90 11.91
C ALA A 167 0.00 -9.54 12.09
N GLY A 168 0.43 -8.35 11.67
CA GLY A 168 1.81 -7.89 11.88
C GLY A 168 2.11 -7.64 13.35
N LEU A 169 3.36 -7.86 13.77
CA LEU A 169 3.78 -7.57 15.15
C LEU A 169 4.02 -6.08 15.39
N ASP A 170 4.54 -5.38 14.37
CA ASP A 170 4.83 -3.96 14.40
C ASP A 170 4.22 -3.26 13.16
N THR A 171 4.06 -1.94 13.26
CA THR A 171 3.55 -1.13 12.16
C THR A 171 4.51 0.00 11.80
N PHE A 172 4.92 0.04 10.53
CA PHE A 172 5.61 1.19 9.95
C PHE A 172 4.66 2.36 9.91
N TRP A 173 5.07 3.48 10.50
CA TRP A 173 4.27 4.72 10.53
C TRP A 173 4.89 5.82 9.67
N ALA A 174 6.17 5.70 9.32
CA ALA A 174 6.81 6.56 8.34
C ALA A 174 7.65 5.76 7.34
N LEU A 175 7.59 6.18 6.08
CA LEU A 175 8.38 5.67 4.97
C LEU A 175 8.82 6.86 4.13
N THR A 176 10.12 7.05 3.95
CA THR A 176 10.64 8.14 3.10
C THR A 176 11.86 7.70 2.33
N PRO A 177 12.05 8.22 1.11
CA PRO A 177 13.35 8.20 0.46
C PRO A 177 14.41 8.94 1.28
N SER A 178 15.63 8.43 1.21
CA SER A 178 16.85 8.95 1.84
C SER A 178 17.96 9.08 0.79
N ARG A 179 19.07 9.74 1.16
CA ARG A 179 20.21 9.99 0.25
C ARG A 179 20.71 8.74 -0.49
N THR A 180 20.64 7.57 0.14
CA THR A 180 21.17 6.32 -0.38
C THR A 180 20.12 5.22 -0.48
N GLY A 181 18.84 5.56 -0.25
CA GLY A 181 17.80 4.55 -0.32
C GLY A 181 16.45 4.99 0.22
N ILE A 182 15.85 4.12 1.04
CA ILE A 182 14.56 4.31 1.68
C ILE A 182 14.73 4.00 3.16
N SER A 183 14.02 4.73 3.98
CA SER A 183 14.10 4.61 5.43
C SER A 183 12.69 4.50 5.97
N ALA A 184 12.46 3.44 6.74
CA ALA A 184 11.19 3.15 7.40
C ALA A 184 11.36 3.26 8.91
N TRP A 185 10.31 3.69 9.59
CA TRP A 185 10.25 3.71 11.04
C TRP A 185 9.01 2.98 11.51
N SER A 186 9.21 2.08 12.44
CA SER A 186 8.17 1.41 13.23
C SER A 186 8.36 1.75 14.70
N PHE A 187 7.30 1.59 15.48
CA PHE A 187 7.41 1.45 16.92
C PHE A 187 7.46 -0.04 17.24
N VAL A 188 8.17 -0.42 18.30
CA VAL A 188 8.21 -1.80 18.82
C VAL A 188 7.36 -1.83 20.10
N GLY A 189 6.40 -2.75 20.22
CA GLY A 189 5.58 -2.96 21.44
C GLY A 189 4.10 -2.55 21.33
N ASP A 190 3.52 -1.92 22.37
CA ASP A 190 2.08 -1.52 22.50
C ASP A 190 1.52 -0.55 21.41
N TRP A 191 2.26 -0.36 20.32
CA TRP A 191 2.07 0.65 19.29
C TRP A 191 1.70 0.04 17.93
N ASP A 192 1.48 -1.28 17.87
CA ASP A 192 0.95 -2.01 16.71
C ASP A 192 -0.57 -1.82 16.49
N ILE A 193 -1.07 -0.64 16.87
CA ILE A 193 -2.51 -0.35 16.85
C ILE A 193 -2.91 0.61 15.74
N PHE A 194 -1.93 1.20 15.03
CA PHE A 194 -2.23 2.06 13.90
C PHE A 194 -3.01 1.32 12.83
N GLY A 195 -3.96 2.03 12.20
CA GLY A 195 -4.72 1.48 11.10
C GLY A 195 -3.79 1.17 9.93
N LYS A 196 -3.93 -0.04 9.38
CA LYS A 196 -2.98 -0.59 8.41
C LYS A 196 -3.48 -0.37 6.97
N THR A 197 -2.57 -0.47 6.00
CA THR A 197 -2.85 -0.42 4.56
C THR A 197 -2.09 -1.49 3.80
N ASN A 198 -2.70 -1.94 2.71
CA ASN A 198 -2.09 -2.78 1.69
C ASN A 198 -1.79 -2.02 0.39
N TYR A 199 -1.94 -0.70 0.37
CA TYR A 199 -1.76 0.11 -0.83
C TYR A 199 -0.90 1.32 -0.50
N LEU A 200 0.08 1.62 -1.35
CA LEU A 200 0.89 2.84 -1.27
C LEU A 200 1.10 3.44 -2.65
N GLY A 201 1.27 4.76 -2.67
CA GLY A 201 1.65 5.55 -3.83
C GLY A 201 3.11 5.30 -4.23
N CYS A 202 3.40 5.51 -5.50
CA CYS A 202 4.73 5.30 -6.07
C CYS A 202 5.52 6.61 -6.16
N ALA A 203 6.70 6.62 -5.54
CA ALA A 203 7.68 7.71 -5.65
C ALA A 203 8.66 7.53 -6.82
N GLY A 204 8.50 6.47 -7.63
CA GLY A 204 9.46 6.09 -8.67
C GLY A 204 10.66 5.36 -8.09
N GLN A 205 11.81 5.49 -8.75
CA GLN A 205 12.98 4.68 -8.43
C GLN A 205 13.51 4.92 -7.01
N LEU A 206 13.83 6.16 -6.66
CA LEU A 206 14.21 6.58 -5.30
C LEU A 206 13.51 7.88 -4.88
N GLY A 207 12.47 8.30 -5.59
CA GLY A 207 11.84 9.59 -5.32
C GLY A 207 12.80 10.77 -5.43
N GLN A 208 12.48 11.82 -4.68
CA GLN A 208 13.25 13.06 -4.69
C GLN A 208 14.40 12.98 -3.69
N GLY A 209 15.62 13.39 -4.10
CA GLY A 209 16.77 13.55 -3.20
C GLY A 209 18.04 12.83 -3.61
N VAL A 210 17.98 11.96 -4.62
CA VAL A 210 19.16 11.31 -5.21
C VAL A 210 19.36 11.83 -6.63
N ALA A 211 20.30 12.75 -6.81
CA ALA A 211 20.48 13.49 -8.07
C ALA A 211 20.58 12.58 -9.31
N SER A 212 21.30 11.47 -9.20
CA SER A 212 21.46 10.50 -10.31
C SER A 212 20.17 9.77 -10.68
N ARG A 213 19.17 9.72 -9.80
CA ARG A 213 17.88 9.03 -10.04
C ARG A 213 16.71 10.00 -10.22
N LEU A 214 16.94 11.32 -10.16
CA LEU A 214 15.90 12.33 -10.40
C LEU A 214 15.19 12.23 -11.76
N PRO A 215 15.81 11.72 -12.85
CA PRO A 215 15.07 11.46 -14.07
C PRO A 215 13.93 10.45 -13.87
N ARG A 216 14.08 9.50 -12.94
CA ARG A 216 13.15 8.38 -12.68
C ARG A 216 12.26 8.59 -11.45
N ILE A 217 11.78 9.82 -11.26
CA ILE A 217 10.84 10.14 -10.17
C ILE A 217 9.41 9.74 -10.55
N GLY A 218 8.65 9.25 -9.58
CA GLY A 218 7.24 8.92 -9.73
C GLY A 218 6.30 10.05 -9.30
N ILE A 219 5.01 9.81 -9.45
CA ILE A 219 3.95 10.81 -9.21
C ILE A 219 3.96 11.29 -7.75
N TYR A 220 4.10 10.36 -6.81
CA TYR A 220 3.99 10.61 -5.37
C TYR A 220 5.36 10.66 -4.70
N HIS A 221 6.28 11.50 -5.19
CA HIS A 221 7.54 11.73 -4.48
C HIS A 221 7.37 12.67 -3.27
N SER A 222 8.40 12.79 -2.42
CA SER A 222 8.39 13.73 -1.28
C SER A 222 8.06 15.15 -1.75
N ARG A 223 7.10 15.82 -1.10
CA ARG A 223 6.62 17.16 -1.45
C ARG A 223 6.27 17.35 -2.94
N SER A 224 5.77 16.31 -3.59
CA SER A 224 5.43 16.37 -5.01
C SER A 224 4.38 17.44 -5.30
N LYS A 225 4.55 18.07 -6.48
CA LYS A 225 3.57 18.97 -7.10
C LYS A 225 3.21 18.48 -8.50
N SER A 226 3.23 17.16 -8.67
CA SER A 226 2.98 16.48 -9.93
C SER A 226 1.56 16.80 -10.40
N THR A 227 1.37 16.94 -11.70
CA THR A 227 0.08 17.14 -12.36
C THR A 227 -0.03 16.14 -13.50
N PHE A 228 -1.19 15.98 -14.14
CA PHE A 228 -1.27 15.20 -15.38
C PHE A 228 -0.28 15.71 -16.44
N GLY A 229 -0.08 17.03 -16.53
CA GLY A 229 0.88 17.64 -17.46
C GLY A 229 2.35 17.35 -17.15
N THR A 230 2.69 16.92 -15.92
CA THR A 230 4.06 16.50 -15.60
C THR A 230 4.35 15.05 -15.96
N ILE A 231 3.32 14.27 -16.31
CA ILE A 231 3.44 12.86 -16.69
C ILE A 231 3.63 12.78 -18.21
N SER A 232 4.87 13.00 -18.68
CA SER A 232 5.17 12.99 -20.11
C SER A 232 5.20 11.60 -20.71
N ASP A 233 5.40 10.57 -19.89
CA ASP A 233 5.54 9.19 -20.36
C ASP A 233 4.18 8.48 -20.58
N GLY A 234 3.08 9.23 -20.41
CA GLY A 234 1.71 8.77 -20.57
C GLY A 234 1.10 8.27 -19.27
N SER A 235 -0.03 8.83 -18.86
CA SER A 235 -0.68 8.50 -17.58
C SER A 235 -1.10 7.03 -17.45
N SER A 236 -1.39 6.34 -18.57
CA SER A 236 -1.69 4.90 -18.59
C SER A 236 -0.46 4.01 -18.37
N ASN A 237 0.74 4.57 -18.50
CA ASN A 237 2.01 3.84 -18.47
C ASN A 237 2.83 4.13 -17.20
N VAL A 238 2.31 4.98 -16.31
CA VAL A 238 3.01 5.39 -15.10
C VAL A 238 2.26 4.88 -13.89
N ILE A 239 2.93 4.11 -13.04
CA ILE A 239 2.38 3.56 -11.80
C ILE A 239 2.09 4.72 -10.83
N ALA A 240 0.84 4.80 -10.41
CA ALA A 240 0.39 5.72 -9.38
C ALA A 240 0.41 5.05 -8.00
N PHE A 241 -0.23 3.90 -7.87
CA PHE A 241 -0.34 3.15 -6.61
C PHE A 241 -0.08 1.67 -6.86
N GLY A 242 0.35 0.96 -5.82
CA GLY A 242 0.54 -0.48 -5.88
C GLY A 242 0.26 -1.15 -4.55
N GLU A 243 0.05 -2.46 -4.61
CA GLU A 243 -0.10 -3.31 -3.42
C GLU A 243 1.22 -3.47 -2.66
N VAL A 244 1.13 -3.50 -1.33
CA VAL A 244 2.26 -3.75 -0.42
C VAL A 244 1.85 -4.71 0.70
N THR A 245 2.81 -5.53 1.16
CA THR A 245 2.60 -6.48 2.27
C THR A 245 3.44 -6.21 3.51
N GLY A 246 4.51 -5.41 3.46
CA GLY A 246 5.42 -5.25 4.60
C GLY A 246 6.45 -6.39 4.72
N ASN A 247 6.88 -6.70 5.95
CA ASN A 247 8.00 -7.63 6.22
C ASN A 247 7.55 -8.91 6.94
N PHE A 248 8.25 -10.02 6.73
CA PHE A 248 7.97 -11.32 7.36
C PHE A 248 9.24 -11.98 7.88
N ASP A 249 9.13 -12.85 8.88
CA ASP A 249 10.27 -13.52 9.54
C ASP A 249 11.16 -14.33 8.57
N ASP A 250 10.52 -14.97 7.59
CA ASP A 250 11.23 -15.82 6.62
C ASP A 250 11.47 -15.15 5.27
N ASN A 251 10.95 -13.92 5.07
CA ASN A 251 10.97 -13.13 3.83
C ASN A 251 10.66 -13.89 2.52
N VAL A 252 10.15 -15.13 2.58
CA VAL A 252 10.07 -16.07 1.45
C VAL A 252 8.80 -16.93 1.51
N ARG A 253 8.25 -17.26 2.68
CA ARG A 253 6.93 -17.93 2.79
C ARG A 253 5.87 -17.00 3.35
N ALA A 254 6.29 -15.81 3.80
CA ALA A 254 5.43 -14.83 4.43
C ALA A 254 4.66 -15.45 5.61
N SER A 255 5.39 -16.22 6.42
CA SER A 255 4.99 -16.66 7.75
C SER A 255 5.62 -15.74 8.80
N GLY A 256 4.93 -15.53 9.93
CA GLY A 256 5.43 -14.62 10.99
C GLY A 256 5.54 -13.18 10.49
N ARG A 257 4.41 -12.53 10.20
CA ARG A 257 4.40 -11.15 9.73
C ARG A 257 5.02 -10.25 10.81
N LEU A 258 6.15 -9.64 10.48
CA LEU A 258 6.88 -8.77 11.39
C LEU A 258 6.33 -7.35 11.32
N HIS A 259 6.16 -6.82 10.11
CA HIS A 259 5.79 -5.42 9.93
C HIS A 259 4.68 -5.25 8.90
N SER A 260 3.75 -4.34 9.20
CA SER A 260 2.74 -3.82 8.27
C SER A 260 2.92 -2.33 8.04
N PHE A 261 2.26 -1.77 7.02
CA PHE A 261 2.25 -0.33 6.79
C PHE A 261 1.02 0.30 7.42
N ALA A 262 1.18 1.39 8.15
CA ALA A 262 0.06 2.26 8.49
C ALA A 262 -0.41 3.02 7.24
N TRP A 263 -1.70 3.33 7.15
CA TRP A 263 -2.22 4.16 6.04
C TRP A 263 -1.65 5.59 6.03
N MET A 264 -0.99 6.02 7.10
CA MET A 264 -0.30 7.32 7.21
C MET A 264 1.09 7.30 6.59
N THR A 265 1.61 6.13 6.21
CA THR A 265 2.99 6.04 5.70
C THR A 265 3.16 6.76 4.36
N GLY A 266 4.40 7.16 4.10
CA GLY A 266 4.78 7.76 2.82
C GLY A 266 4.79 6.78 1.66
N PRO A 267 5.23 7.24 0.47
CA PRO A 267 5.18 6.48 -0.76
C PRO A 267 6.28 5.41 -0.78
N GLN A 268 6.04 4.35 -1.56
CA GLN A 268 7.00 3.29 -1.81
C GLN A 268 7.86 3.61 -3.04
N VAL A 269 9.06 3.01 -3.11
CA VAL A 269 10.01 3.17 -4.22
C VAL A 269 10.23 1.86 -4.98
N THR A 270 10.94 1.91 -6.12
CA THR A 270 11.15 0.75 -7.00
C THR A 270 12.61 0.32 -7.18
N GLU A 271 13.59 1.02 -6.59
CA GLU A 271 15.03 0.73 -6.77
C GLU A 271 15.42 -0.74 -6.56
N TRP A 272 15.00 -1.32 -5.43
CA TRP A 272 15.37 -2.71 -5.09
C TRP A 272 14.35 -3.74 -5.53
N HIS A 273 13.40 -3.36 -6.38
CA HIS A 273 12.57 -4.38 -7.02
C HIS A 273 13.44 -5.40 -7.76
N ARG A 274 14.64 -4.99 -8.22
CA ARG A 274 15.72 -5.86 -8.76
C ARG A 274 16.03 -7.10 -7.93
N ASP A 275 15.72 -7.12 -6.64
CA ASP A 275 15.95 -8.29 -5.79
C ASP A 275 14.82 -9.35 -5.89
N VAL A 276 13.63 -8.98 -6.38
CA VAL A 276 12.46 -9.89 -6.54
C VAL A 276 12.66 -10.85 -7.71
N TYR A 277 13.55 -10.51 -8.63
CA TYR A 277 13.86 -11.22 -9.88
C TYR A 277 14.44 -12.62 -9.65
N GLY A 278 15.16 -12.81 -8.55
CA GLY A 278 15.71 -14.10 -8.16
C GLY A 278 14.76 -14.94 -7.29
N ASN A 279 13.68 -14.35 -6.77
CA ASN A 279 12.78 -15.03 -5.84
C ASN A 279 11.38 -14.38 -5.84
N ALA A 280 10.48 -14.94 -6.65
CA ALA A 280 9.08 -14.49 -6.75
C ALA A 280 8.29 -14.58 -5.44
N ASN A 281 8.83 -15.23 -4.41
CA ASN A 281 8.21 -15.28 -3.09
C ASN A 281 8.76 -14.21 -2.12
N LYS A 282 9.76 -13.41 -2.52
CA LYS A 282 10.42 -12.42 -1.64
C LYS A 282 9.50 -11.26 -1.21
N THR A 283 9.02 -11.27 0.02
CA THR A 283 8.11 -10.25 0.58
C THR A 283 8.82 -9.40 1.62
N ASP A 284 9.59 -8.44 1.14
CA ASP A 284 10.28 -7.45 1.98
C ASP A 284 9.54 -6.11 1.96
N TRP A 285 9.73 -5.32 3.02
CA TRP A 285 9.07 -4.03 3.22
C TRP A 285 9.42 -2.96 2.17
N TYR A 286 10.52 -3.07 1.45
CA TYR A 286 10.90 -2.10 0.41
C TYR A 286 10.38 -2.46 -0.98
N LEU A 287 9.38 -3.34 -1.07
CA LEU A 287 8.84 -3.87 -2.32
C LEU A 287 7.34 -3.63 -2.45
N PHE A 288 6.89 -3.54 -3.70
CA PHE A 288 5.48 -3.73 -4.04
C PHE A 288 5.20 -5.23 -4.17
N THR A 289 4.27 -5.71 -3.35
CA THR A 289 3.98 -7.13 -3.20
C THR A 289 2.52 -7.33 -2.82
N SER A 290 2.00 -8.51 -3.15
CA SER A 290 0.66 -8.94 -2.73
C SER A 290 0.71 -10.37 -2.20
N ARG A 291 -0.40 -10.79 -1.58
CA ARG A 291 -0.66 -12.18 -1.17
C ARG A 291 -1.55 -12.94 -2.15
N HIS A 292 -1.77 -12.40 -3.34
CA HIS A 292 -2.53 -13.09 -4.37
C HIS A 292 -1.81 -14.34 -4.87
N ALA A 293 -2.59 -15.39 -5.14
CA ALA A 293 -2.04 -16.61 -5.73
C ALA A 293 -1.48 -16.32 -7.12
N GLY A 294 -0.34 -16.93 -7.46
CA GLY A 294 0.30 -16.79 -8.77
C GLY A 294 1.33 -15.66 -8.88
N GLY A 295 1.70 -15.00 -7.77
CA GLY A 295 2.78 -14.01 -7.77
C GLY A 295 2.46 -12.74 -8.56
N LEU A 296 1.19 -12.33 -8.54
CA LEU A 296 0.71 -11.12 -9.20
C LEU A 296 0.54 -9.99 -8.18
N THR A 297 0.99 -8.79 -8.51
CA THR A 297 0.76 -7.58 -7.70
C THR A 297 -0.06 -6.60 -8.51
N GLN A 298 -1.11 -6.02 -7.92
CA GLN A 298 -1.95 -5.05 -8.62
C GLN A 298 -1.42 -3.63 -8.46
N PHE A 299 -1.52 -2.87 -9.55
CA PHE A 299 -1.09 -1.48 -9.64
C PHE A 299 -2.16 -0.64 -10.30
N ALA A 300 -2.44 0.52 -9.71
CA ALA A 300 -3.18 1.57 -10.39
C ALA A 300 -2.22 2.47 -11.15
N MET A 301 -2.54 2.77 -12.39
CA MET A 301 -1.78 3.69 -13.25
C MET A 301 -2.23 5.14 -13.00
N GLY A 302 -1.50 6.11 -13.54
CA GLY A 302 -1.78 7.54 -13.44
C GLY A 302 -3.15 7.94 -14.00
N ASP A 303 -3.66 7.21 -14.99
CA ASP A 303 -5.03 7.37 -15.53
C ASP A 303 -6.11 6.61 -14.73
N GLY A 304 -5.71 5.95 -13.65
CA GLY A 304 -6.57 5.17 -12.77
C GLY A 304 -6.98 3.81 -13.32
N SER A 305 -6.49 3.36 -14.48
CA SER A 305 -6.61 1.95 -14.88
C SER A 305 -5.87 1.06 -13.87
N VAL A 306 -6.29 -0.20 -13.70
CA VAL A 306 -5.67 -1.14 -12.76
C VAL A 306 -5.19 -2.37 -13.50
N HIS A 307 -3.93 -2.71 -13.33
CA HIS A 307 -3.27 -3.83 -14.00
C HIS A 307 -2.54 -4.71 -12.99
N ALA A 308 -2.61 -6.03 -13.20
CA ALA A 308 -1.85 -6.99 -12.43
C ALA A 308 -0.52 -7.24 -13.15
N LEU A 309 0.60 -7.04 -12.45
CA LEU A 309 1.94 -7.31 -12.97
C LEU A 309 2.52 -8.54 -12.28
N SER A 310 3.20 -9.38 -13.05
CA SER A 310 3.98 -10.49 -12.49
C SER A 310 5.12 -9.95 -11.63
N ARG A 311 5.39 -10.60 -10.50
CA ARG A 311 6.59 -10.34 -9.69
C ARG A 311 7.90 -10.68 -10.42
N THR A 312 7.81 -11.35 -11.57
CA THR A 312 8.93 -11.65 -12.47
C THR A 312 8.96 -10.76 -13.72
N ILE A 313 8.16 -9.69 -13.78
CA ILE A 313 8.29 -8.63 -14.81
C ILE A 313 9.74 -8.15 -14.87
N ASP A 314 10.26 -7.65 -16.00
CA ASP A 314 11.62 -7.09 -16.13
C ASP A 314 11.87 -5.85 -15.21
N ALA A 315 13.09 -5.73 -14.68
CA ALA A 315 13.44 -4.73 -13.66
C ALA A 315 13.49 -3.34 -14.21
N GLU A 316 14.08 -3.22 -15.37
CA GLU A 316 14.19 -1.94 -16.03
C GLU A 316 12.81 -1.50 -16.49
N LEU A 317 12.00 -2.43 -17.02
CA LEU A 317 10.61 -2.16 -17.36
C LEU A 317 9.81 -1.68 -16.15
N PHE A 318 9.90 -2.35 -15.00
CA PHE A 318 9.18 -1.96 -13.79
C PHE A 318 9.63 -0.59 -13.27
N ILE A 319 10.93 -0.30 -13.33
CA ILE A 319 11.48 1.01 -12.95
C ILE A 319 10.98 2.11 -13.90
N ASN A 320 10.98 1.86 -15.21
CA ASN A 320 10.49 2.83 -16.21
C ASN A 320 8.98 3.07 -16.04
N LEU A 321 8.18 2.03 -15.77
CA LEU A 321 6.76 2.17 -15.41
C LEU A 321 6.55 2.99 -14.13
N SER A 322 7.54 3.10 -13.25
CA SER A 322 7.44 3.90 -12.02
C SER A 322 7.83 5.37 -12.19
N ALA A 323 8.52 5.71 -13.29
CA ALA A 323 8.97 7.05 -13.60
C ALA A 323 7.90 7.81 -14.40
N MET A 324 7.70 9.10 -14.10
CA MET A 324 6.68 9.90 -14.79
C MET A 324 7.19 10.69 -16.00
N ARG A 325 8.51 10.85 -16.13
CA ARG A 325 9.14 11.73 -17.14
C ARG A 325 10.60 11.41 -17.46
N ASP A 326 10.97 10.14 -17.45
CA ASP A 326 12.35 9.74 -17.78
C ASP A 326 12.62 9.71 -19.29
N GLY A 327 11.58 9.86 -20.11
CA GLY A 327 11.66 9.81 -21.57
C GLY A 327 11.77 8.39 -22.13
N ALA A 328 11.79 7.37 -21.27
CA ALA A 328 11.80 5.96 -21.61
C ALA A 328 10.39 5.40 -21.46
N VAL A 329 9.48 5.81 -22.36
CA VAL A 329 8.07 5.39 -22.35
C VAL A 329 7.97 3.87 -22.32
N ALA A 330 7.62 3.35 -21.13
CA ALA A 330 7.36 1.95 -20.92
C ALA A 330 5.93 1.61 -21.35
N GLN A 331 5.72 0.40 -21.84
CA GLN A 331 4.37 -0.12 -22.10
C GLN A 331 4.14 -1.33 -21.20
N LEU A 332 2.92 -1.43 -20.70
CA LEU A 332 2.51 -2.61 -19.95
C LEU A 332 2.64 -3.86 -20.83
N PRO A 333 3.16 -4.97 -20.31
CA PRO A 333 3.17 -6.23 -21.04
C PRO A 333 1.72 -6.68 -21.31
N ASN A 334 1.46 -7.09 -22.56
CA ASN A 334 0.14 -7.54 -23.02
C ASN A 334 -0.35 -8.80 -22.31
#